data_AF-J9S4F7-F1
#
_entry.id   AF-J9S4F7-F1
#
_cell.length_a   1.000
_cell.length_b   1.000
_cell.length_c   1.000
_cell.angle_alpha   90.00
_cell.angle_beta   90.00
_cell.angle_gamma   90.00
#
_symmetry.space_group_name_H-M   'P 1'
#
loop_
_entity.id
_entity.type
_entity.pdbx_description
1 polymer ?
#
loop_
_entity_poly.entity_id
_entity_poly.type
_entity_poly.pdbx_seq_one_letter_code
_entity_poly.pdbx_strand_id
1 'polypeptide(L)'
;MLPTLWGRIQTRVFVLGILGGLWTIVLVPFLWLISSGDPSIADVYRVAFTVLVTVIVLGVLWEFLYHFLQQFRWEKDWPTLFGLLTAINEGILVWIVIDGTGVIPESLKPSPFVFSVQFVTTWLLVWVAVNGPLRAVFPHWRFQGGRFL
;
A
#
# COMPACT_ATOMS: atom_id res chain seq x y z
N MET A 1 -17.16 -15.14 2.53
CA MET A 1 -17.59 -14.41 1.33
C MET A 1 -16.35 -14.00 0.58
N LEU A 2 -16.25 -14.34 -0.70
CA LEU A 2 -15.08 -14.07 -1.51
C LEU A 2 -15.18 -12.64 -2.06
N PRO A 3 -14.17 -11.78 -1.84
CA PRO A 3 -14.18 -10.46 -2.45
C PRO A 3 -14.02 -10.59 -3.97
N THR A 4 -14.77 -9.79 -4.71
CA THR A 4 -14.64 -9.70 -6.17
C THR A 4 -13.34 -8.97 -6.52
N LEU A 5 -12.79 -9.20 -7.72
CA LEU A 5 -11.60 -8.45 -8.20
C LEU A 5 -11.84 -6.93 -8.11
N TRP A 6 -13.02 -6.49 -8.53
CA TRP A 6 -13.41 -5.09 -8.48
C TRP A 6 -13.47 -4.56 -7.04
N GLY A 7 -14.06 -5.31 -6.11
CA GLY A 7 -14.08 -4.94 -4.69
C GLY A 7 -12.68 -4.84 -4.09
N ARG A 8 -11.76 -5.73 -4.47
CA ARG A 8 -10.36 -5.65 -4.01
C ARG A 8 -9.63 -4.43 -4.54
N ILE A 9 -9.76 -4.14 -5.84
CA ILE A 9 -9.17 -2.95 -6.45
C ILE A 9 -9.73 -1.68 -5.80
N GLN A 10 -11.05 -1.57 -5.66
CA GLN A 10 -11.69 -0.45 -4.97
C GLN A 10 -11.14 -0.30 -3.54
N THR A 11 -11.18 -1.37 -2.75
CA THR A 11 -10.70 -1.35 -1.36
C THR A 11 -9.24 -0.90 -1.29
N ARG A 12 -8.38 -1.44 -2.15
CA ARG A 12 -6.96 -1.07 -2.19
C ARG A 12 -6.77 0.41 -2.50
N VAL A 13 -7.39 0.91 -3.56
CA VAL A 13 -7.26 2.31 -3.99
C VAL A 13 -7.87 3.26 -2.95
N PHE A 14 -9.07 3.00 -2.44
CA PHE A 14 -9.73 3.85 -1.47
C PHE A 14 -9.01 3.86 -0.12
N VAL A 15 -8.62 2.70 0.39
CA VAL A 15 -8.00 2.62 1.72
C VAL A 15 -6.57 3.15 1.68
N LEU A 16 -5.76 2.81 0.67
CA LEU A 16 -4.42 3.41 0.53
C LEU A 16 -4.49 4.91 0.22
N GLY A 17 -5.44 5.33 -0.62
CA GLY A 17 -5.62 6.75 -0.95
C GLY A 17 -6.02 7.59 0.26
N ILE A 18 -7.00 7.13 1.05
CA ILE A 18 -7.52 7.88 2.20
C ILE A 18 -6.67 7.62 3.44
N LEU A 19 -6.62 6.37 3.94
CA LEU A 19 -5.88 6.07 5.17
C LEU A 19 -4.38 6.16 4.96
N GLY A 20 -3.86 5.63 3.85
CA GLY A 20 -2.44 5.77 3.52
C GLY A 20 -2.04 7.22 3.24
N GLY A 21 -2.90 8.01 2.60
CA GLY A 21 -2.69 9.44 2.39
C GLY A 21 -2.65 10.24 3.71
N LEU A 22 -3.65 10.05 4.57
CA LEU A 22 -3.69 10.68 5.90
C LEU A 22 -2.50 10.27 6.76
N TRP A 23 -2.15 8.98 6.75
CA TRP A 23 -0.98 8.47 7.45
C TRP A 23 0.31 9.10 6.92
N THR A 24 0.45 9.21 5.60
CA THR A 24 1.61 9.86 4.97
C THR A 24 1.77 11.30 5.44
N ILE A 25 0.68 12.08 5.53
CA ILE A 25 0.72 13.46 6.03
C ILE A 25 1.26 13.51 7.47
N VAL A 26 0.78 12.63 8.33
CA VAL A 26 1.21 12.56 9.74
C VAL A 26 2.64 12.03 9.88
N LEU A 27 3.07 11.13 9.00
CA LEU A 27 4.36 10.46 9.07
C LEU A 27 5.51 11.32 8.52
N VAL A 28 5.26 12.19 7.53
CA VAL A 28 6.32 12.97 6.86
C VAL A 28 7.20 13.79 7.81
N PRO A 29 6.69 14.50 8.84
CA PRO A 29 7.55 15.19 9.82
C PRO A 29 8.56 14.27 10.51
N PHE A 30 8.16 13.02 10.79
CA PHE A 30 9.06 12.01 11.36
C PHE A 30 10.05 11.49 10.33
N LEU A 31 9.61 11.27 9.08
CA LEU A 31 10.49 10.88 7.98
C LEU A 31 11.55 11.94 7.69
N TRP A 32 11.19 13.22 7.79
CA TRP A 32 12.11 14.34 7.63
C TRP A 32 13.21 14.31 8.69
N LEU A 33 12.87 14.04 9.96
CA LEU A 33 13.83 13.96 11.07
C LEU A 33 14.86 12.82 10.91
N ILE A 34 14.46 11.70 10.31
CA ILE A 34 15.34 10.55 10.06
C ILE A 34 15.98 10.57 8.67
N SER A 35 15.70 11.60 7.86
CA SER A 35 16.26 11.75 6.53
C SER A 35 17.66 12.32 6.59
N SER A 36 18.55 11.78 5.75
CA SER A 36 19.92 12.27 5.61
C SER A 36 20.02 13.30 4.48
N GLY A 37 20.82 14.35 4.66
CA GLY A 37 21.12 15.33 3.61
C GLY A 37 20.26 16.61 3.62
N ASP A 38 19.65 16.93 4.76
CA ASP A 38 18.83 18.13 4.99
C ASP A 38 17.87 18.50 3.83
N PRO A 39 17.03 17.55 3.36
CA PRO A 39 16.07 17.85 2.31
C PRO A 39 15.04 18.87 2.79
N SER A 40 14.53 19.67 1.86
CA SER A 40 13.39 20.54 2.16
C SER A 40 12.18 19.68 2.55
N ILE A 41 11.37 20.15 3.50
CA ILE A 41 10.19 19.39 3.95
C ILE A 41 9.23 19.10 2.78
N ALA A 42 9.14 20.04 1.83
CA ALA A 42 8.32 19.90 0.62
C ALA A 42 8.79 18.73 -0.27
N ASP A 43 10.10 18.51 -0.36
CA ASP A 43 10.65 17.39 -1.14
C ASP A 43 10.38 16.06 -0.46
N VAL A 44 10.44 15.99 0.87
CA VAL A 44 10.04 14.77 1.62
C VAL A 44 8.58 14.44 1.40
N TYR A 45 7.68 15.44 1.39
CA TYR A 45 6.28 15.23 1.02
C TYR A 45 6.13 14.69 -0.40
N ARG A 46 6.81 15.29 -1.37
CA ARG A 46 6.77 14.84 -2.78
C ARG A 46 7.23 13.39 -2.93
N VAL A 47 8.35 13.05 -2.30
CA VAL A 47 8.90 11.68 -2.29
C VAL A 47 7.90 10.74 -1.65
N ALA A 48 7.40 11.04 -0.46
CA ALA A 48 6.50 10.17 0.27
C ALA A 48 5.18 9.91 -0.48
N PHE A 49 4.56 10.94 -1.07
CA PHE A 49 3.38 10.76 -1.91
C PHE A 49 3.67 10.01 -3.21
N THR A 50 4.84 10.21 -3.81
CA THR A 50 5.27 9.44 -4.99
C THR A 50 5.43 7.95 -4.65
N VAL A 51 6.02 7.63 -3.49
CA VAL A 51 6.07 6.26 -2.97
C VAL A 51 4.66 5.69 -2.79
N LEU A 52 3.75 6.44 -2.15
CA LEU A 52 2.37 6.00 -1.93
C LEU A 52 1.64 5.71 -3.25
N VAL A 53 1.75 6.59 -4.24
CA VAL A 53 1.16 6.39 -5.57
C VAL A 53 1.75 5.17 -6.25
N THR A 54 3.07 4.98 -6.16
CA THR A 54 3.76 3.80 -6.71
C THR A 54 3.24 2.51 -6.07
N VAL A 55 3.05 2.49 -4.75
CA VAL A 55 2.44 1.36 -4.02
C VAL A 55 1.02 1.09 -4.51
N ILE A 56 0.20 2.12 -4.73
CA ILE A 56 -1.17 1.96 -5.23
C ILE A 56 -1.17 1.36 -6.64
N VAL A 57 -0.39 1.92 -7.57
CA VAL A 57 -0.35 1.48 -8.97
C VAL A 57 0.18 0.06 -9.10
N LEU A 58 1.34 -0.22 -8.49
CA LEU A 58 1.93 -1.55 -8.52
C LEU A 58 1.06 -2.57 -7.77
N GLY A 59 0.42 -2.13 -6.68
CA GLY A 59 -0.55 -2.94 -5.96
C GLY A 59 -1.75 -3.35 -6.80
N VAL A 60 -2.30 -2.45 -7.62
CA VAL A 60 -3.39 -2.79 -8.56
C VAL A 60 -2.93 -3.80 -9.62
N LEU A 61 -1.70 -3.66 -10.15
CA LEU A 61 -1.13 -4.68 -11.03
C LEU A 61 -0.99 -6.03 -10.33
N TRP A 62 -0.58 -6.00 -9.07
CA TRP A 62 -0.43 -7.20 -8.24
C TRP A 62 -1.78 -7.90 -7.98
N GLU A 63 -2.88 -7.15 -7.85
CA GLU A 63 -4.22 -7.73 -7.72
C GLU A 63 -4.63 -8.60 -8.91
N PHE A 64 -4.22 -8.25 -10.13
CA PHE A 64 -4.49 -9.08 -11.32
C PHE A 64 -3.71 -10.39 -11.26
N LEU A 65 -2.42 -10.34 -10.92
CA LEU A 65 -1.59 -11.53 -10.75
C LEU A 65 -2.14 -12.43 -9.64
N TYR A 66 -2.49 -11.83 -8.50
CA TYR A 66 -3.08 -12.53 -7.37
C TYR A 66 -4.42 -13.19 -7.74
N HIS A 67 -5.28 -12.48 -8.48
CA HIS A 67 -6.55 -13.02 -8.95
C HIS A 67 -6.37 -14.15 -9.95
N PHE A 68 -5.39 -14.06 -10.85
CA PHE A 68 -5.06 -15.13 -11.78
C PHE A 68 -4.60 -16.39 -11.04
N LEU A 69 -3.66 -16.26 -10.11
CA LEU A 69 -3.17 -17.38 -9.30
C LEU A 69 -4.27 -17.99 -8.41
N GLN A 70 -5.19 -17.17 -7.92
CA GLN A 70 -6.32 -17.61 -7.11
C GLN A 70 -7.25 -18.58 -7.86
N GLN A 71 -7.35 -18.50 -9.21
CA GLN A 71 -8.23 -19.37 -9.99
C GLN A 71 -7.83 -20.85 -9.94
N PHE A 72 -6.55 -21.15 -9.69
CA PHE A 72 -6.04 -22.53 -9.61
C PHE A 72 -6.28 -23.18 -8.24
N ARG A 73 -6.75 -22.43 -7.24
CA ARG A 73 -7.01 -22.94 -5.89
C ARG A 73 -8.42 -23.51 -5.79
N TRP A 74 -8.56 -24.62 -5.06
CA TRP A 74 -9.85 -25.27 -4.79
C TRP A 74 -10.86 -24.32 -4.16
N GLU A 75 -10.45 -23.57 -3.13
CA GLU A 75 -11.31 -22.62 -2.41
C GLU A 75 -11.50 -21.29 -3.14
N LYS A 76 -10.71 -21.05 -4.20
CA LYS A 76 -10.63 -19.76 -4.89
C LYS A 76 -10.48 -18.59 -3.91
N ASP A 77 -9.77 -18.79 -2.81
CA ASP A 77 -9.43 -17.76 -1.82
C ASP A 77 -8.08 -18.01 -1.18
N TRP A 78 -7.58 -16.99 -0.50
CA TRP A 78 -6.33 -17.03 0.21
C TRP A 78 -6.53 -16.72 1.70
N PRO A 79 -5.82 -17.42 2.59
CA PRO A 79 -5.74 -17.03 3.99
C PRO A 79 -5.29 -15.58 4.17
N THR A 80 -5.90 -14.87 5.10
CA THR A 80 -5.60 -13.44 5.40
C THR A 80 -4.12 -13.18 5.66
N LEU A 81 -3.40 -14.16 6.23
CA LEU A 81 -1.97 -14.08 6.49
C LEU A 81 -1.16 -13.89 5.21
N PHE A 82 -1.56 -14.50 4.09
CA PHE A 82 -0.88 -14.29 2.81
C PHE A 82 -1.00 -12.84 2.35
N GLY A 83 -2.13 -12.19 2.62
CA GLY A 83 -2.28 -10.75 2.38
C GLY A 83 -1.39 -9.86 3.26
N LEU A 84 -0.86 -10.37 4.38
CA LEU A 84 0.17 -9.67 5.14
C LEU A 84 1.56 -9.94 4.56
N LEU A 85 1.85 -11.21 4.20
CA LEU A 85 3.14 -11.62 3.66
C LEU A 85 3.41 -11.05 2.27
N THR A 86 2.39 -10.71 1.49
CA THR A 86 2.55 -10.01 0.21
C THR A 86 3.23 -8.65 0.36
N ALA A 87 3.25 -8.06 1.56
CA ALA A 87 4.03 -6.85 1.85
C ALA A 87 5.50 -7.01 1.48
N ILE A 88 6.06 -8.21 1.67
CA ILE A 88 7.48 -8.47 1.39
C ILE A 88 7.72 -8.35 -0.12
N ASN A 89 6.94 -9.07 -0.91
CA ASN A 89 7.09 -9.09 -2.38
C ASN A 89 6.75 -7.72 -2.99
N GLU A 90 5.62 -7.11 -2.56
CA GLU A 90 5.21 -5.80 -3.05
C GLU A 90 6.20 -4.71 -2.61
N GLY A 91 6.72 -4.77 -1.39
CA GLY A 91 7.71 -3.82 -0.88
C GLY A 91 9.03 -3.89 -1.64
N ILE A 92 9.52 -5.10 -1.93
CA ILE A 92 10.73 -5.31 -2.77
C ILE A 92 10.49 -4.77 -4.19
N LEU A 93 9.34 -5.09 -4.79
CA LEU A 93 9.00 -4.63 -6.13
C LEU A 93 8.91 -3.10 -6.20
N VAL A 94 8.25 -2.46 -5.23
CA VAL A 94 8.15 -1.00 -5.14
C VAL A 94 9.52 -0.37 -4.96
N TRP A 95 10.39 -0.94 -4.11
CA TRP A 95 11.75 -0.45 -3.92
C TRP A 95 12.56 -0.49 -5.22
N ILE A 96 12.54 -1.62 -5.94
CA ILE A 96 13.23 -1.78 -7.23
C ILE A 96 12.73 -0.75 -8.24
N VAL A 97 11.42 -0.50 -8.28
CA VAL A 97 10.85 0.50 -9.18
C VAL A 97 11.32 1.91 -8.80
N ILE A 98 11.23 2.29 -7.53
CA ILE A 98 11.65 3.63 -7.07
C ILE A 98 13.14 3.87 -7.32
N ASP A 99 13.99 2.89 -7.02
CA ASP A 99 15.43 3.02 -7.20
C ASP A 99 15.85 2.92 -8.68
N GLY A 100 15.19 2.07 -9.47
CA GLY A 100 15.60 1.74 -10.83
C GLY A 100 14.99 2.57 -11.96
N THR A 101 13.82 3.20 -11.76
CA THR A 101 13.06 3.80 -12.88
C THR A 101 13.16 5.33 -12.99
N GLY A 102 13.95 5.98 -12.13
CA GLY A 102 14.15 7.44 -12.16
C GLY A 102 12.89 8.25 -11.84
N VAL A 103 11.84 7.61 -11.32
CA VAL A 103 10.59 8.25 -10.85
C VAL A 103 10.88 9.31 -9.78
N ILE A 104 11.93 9.11 -9.00
CA ILE A 104 12.44 10.08 -8.03
C ILE A 104 13.82 10.55 -8.50
N PRO A 105 14.10 11.87 -8.54
CA PRO A 105 15.43 12.40 -8.84
C PRO A 105 16.49 11.79 -7.92
N GLU A 106 17.68 11.49 -8.43
CA GLU A 106 18.74 10.83 -7.64
C GLU A 106 19.10 11.58 -6.36
N SER A 107 19.06 12.91 -6.38
CA SER A 107 19.33 13.76 -5.22
C SER A 107 18.27 13.66 -4.11
N LEU A 108 17.08 13.13 -4.42
CA LEU A 108 15.94 13.03 -3.52
C LEU A 108 15.56 11.57 -3.22
N LYS A 109 16.38 10.61 -3.65
CA LYS A 109 16.11 9.19 -3.39
C LYS A 109 16.10 8.94 -1.88
N PRO A 110 15.01 8.36 -1.34
CA PRO A 110 14.97 8.02 0.08
C PRO A 110 15.96 6.90 0.37
N SER A 111 16.55 6.91 1.58
CA SER A 111 17.34 5.77 2.03
C SER A 111 16.44 4.52 2.19
N PRO A 112 17.00 3.30 2.07
CA PRO A 112 16.23 2.07 2.25
C PRO A 112 15.50 2.02 3.60
N PHE A 113 16.09 2.63 4.63
CA PHE A 113 15.51 2.72 5.97
C PHE A 113 14.27 3.62 6.00
N VAL A 114 14.37 4.85 5.46
CA VAL A 114 13.24 5.81 5.39
C VAL A 114 12.08 5.21 4.58
N PHE A 115 12.39 4.58 3.44
CA PHE A 115 11.41 3.86 2.64
C PHE A 115 10.73 2.74 3.44
N SER A 116 11.52 1.90 4.13
CA SER A 116 11.00 0.78 4.90
C SER A 116 10.06 1.24 6.02
N VAL A 117 10.42 2.32 6.73
CA VAL A 117 9.55 2.90 7.77
C VAL A 117 8.23 3.36 7.16
N GLN A 118 8.26 4.10 6.06
CA GLN A 118 7.03 4.55 5.39
C GLN A 118 6.18 3.37 4.92
N PHE A 119 6.78 2.43 4.20
CA PHE A 119 6.08 1.30 3.59
C PHE A 119 5.47 0.38 4.66
N VAL A 120 6.27 -0.07 5.63
CA VAL A 120 5.82 -1.04 6.65
C VAL A 120 4.73 -0.45 7.54
N THR A 121 4.88 0.80 7.99
CA THR A 121 3.86 1.45 8.84
C THR A 121 2.56 1.67 8.09
N THR A 122 2.62 2.12 6.83
CA THR A 122 1.44 2.27 5.97
C THR A 122 0.76 0.93 5.73
N TRP A 123 1.55 -0.11 5.43
CA TRP A 123 1.04 -1.46 5.18
C TRP A 123 0.32 -2.03 6.39
N LEU A 124 0.94 -1.96 7.58
CA LEU A 124 0.35 -2.45 8.82
C LEU A 124 -0.94 -1.69 9.16
N LEU A 125 -0.93 -0.37 9.02
CA LEU A 125 -2.12 0.46 9.26
C LEU A 125 -3.28 0.05 8.36
N VAL A 126 -3.03 -0.07 7.05
CA VAL A 126 -4.04 -0.48 6.06
C VAL A 126 -4.51 -1.90 6.31
N TRP A 127 -3.58 -2.83 6.58
CA TRP A 127 -3.92 -4.22 6.85
C TRP A 127 -4.79 -4.38 8.09
N VAL A 128 -4.46 -3.69 9.19
CA VAL A 128 -5.29 -3.67 10.41
C VAL A 128 -6.66 -3.05 10.12
N ALA A 129 -6.69 -1.91 9.43
CA ALA A 129 -7.95 -1.23 9.08
C ALA A 129 -8.90 -2.12 8.27
N VAL A 130 -8.39 -2.80 7.24
CA VAL A 130 -9.14 -3.69 6.33
C VAL A 130 -9.61 -4.97 7.02
N ASN A 131 -8.84 -5.49 7.98
CA ASN A 131 -9.18 -6.73 8.67
C ASN A 131 -10.00 -6.54 9.96
N GLY A 132 -9.95 -5.36 10.58
CA GLY A 132 -10.68 -5.07 11.82
C GLY A 132 -11.72 -3.94 11.66
N PRO A 133 -11.35 -2.67 11.89
CA PRO A 133 -12.30 -1.55 12.00
C PRO A 133 -13.26 -1.38 10.82
N LEU A 134 -12.78 -1.48 9.57
CA LEU A 134 -13.64 -1.25 8.40
C LEU A 134 -14.75 -2.31 8.27
N ARG A 135 -14.47 -3.55 8.69
CA ARG A 135 -15.49 -4.62 8.71
C ARG A 135 -16.55 -4.40 9.79
N ALA A 136 -16.18 -3.78 10.90
CA ALA A 136 -17.10 -3.46 11.99
C ALA A 136 -17.99 -2.25 11.65
N VAL A 137 -17.41 -1.21 11.04
CA VAL A 137 -18.13 0.04 10.73
C VAL A 137 -19.00 -0.09 9.48
N PHE A 138 -18.58 -0.88 8.48
CA PHE A 138 -19.31 -1.06 7.23
C PHE A 138 -19.73 -2.53 7.01
N PRO A 139 -20.79 -3.03 7.68
CA PRO A 139 -21.26 -4.40 7.49
C PRO A 139 -21.68 -4.69 6.04
N HIS A 140 -22.26 -3.70 5.35
CA HIS A 140 -22.70 -3.81 3.95
C HIS A 140 -21.56 -4.14 2.97
N TRP A 141 -20.34 -3.68 3.26
CA TRP A 141 -19.13 -3.97 2.48
C TRP A 141 -18.83 -5.49 2.42
N ARG A 142 -19.14 -6.20 3.51
CA ARG A 142 -19.01 -7.67 3.59
C ARG A 142 -19.99 -8.37 2.66
N PHE A 143 -21.22 -7.87 2.55
CA PHE A 143 -22.30 -8.46 1.75
C PHE A 143 -22.19 -8.14 0.25
N GLN A 144 -21.44 -7.10 -0.13
CA GLN A 144 -21.23 -6.71 -1.53
C GLN A 144 -19.88 -7.16 -2.12
N GLY A 145 -19.25 -8.17 -1.54
CA GLY A 145 -17.99 -8.73 -2.07
C GLY A 145 -16.83 -7.72 -2.05
N GLY A 146 -16.78 -6.86 -1.03
CA GLY A 146 -15.71 -5.88 -0.84
C GLY A 146 -15.87 -4.59 -1.64
N ARG A 147 -17.06 -4.28 -2.14
CA ARG A 147 -17.33 -3.05 -2.90
C ARG A 147 -17.77 -1.92 -1.98
N PHE A 148 -17.17 -0.75 -2.14
CA PHE A 148 -17.64 0.49 -1.50
C PHE A 148 -18.66 1.23 -2.38
N LEU A 149 -18.69 0.91 -3.69
CA LEU A 149 -19.59 1.46 -4.72
C LEU A 149 -20.15 0.36 -5.64
#